data_AF-A0A535HND4-F1
#
_entry.id   AF-A0A535HND4-F1
#
_cell.length_a   1.000
_cell.length_b   1.000
_cell.length_c   1.000
_cell.angle_alpha   90.00
_cell.angle_beta   90.00
_cell.angle_gamma   90.00
#
_symmetry.space_group_name_H-M   'P 1'
#
loop_
_entity.id
_entity.type
_entity.pdbx_description
1 polymer ?
#
loop_
_entity_poly.entity_id
_entity_poly.type
_entity_poly.pdbx_seq_one_letter_code
_entity_poly.pdbx_strand_id
1 'polypeptide(L)'
;MPRVSSRHRGGPATPERRSTGARHPLRRCSAVSSGDPRERRYLEYIGDSIERLRAYSPATLQEFLADPVAQDAMVWRLQTIADAARNHVSEEVKRRHPQVRWRAVYGFRNIAAHGYAGMNLDLVWEIVTEHLAPLLDAVEAELGPRGD
;
A
#
# COMPACT_ATOMS: atom_id res chain seq x y z
N MET A 1 0.09 69.38 50.85
CA MET A 1 1.32 69.30 50.03
C MET A 1 1.86 67.85 50.14
N PRO A 2 2.44 67.28 49.07
CA PRO A 2 1.97 66.16 48.22
C PRO A 2 2.49 64.77 48.71
N ARG A 3 2.07 63.58 48.25
CA ARG A 3 2.35 62.91 46.95
C ARG A 3 1.67 61.51 46.96
N VAL A 4 0.92 61.13 45.91
CA VAL A 4 1.28 60.17 44.83
C VAL A 4 1.62 58.75 45.34
N SER A 5 0.68 57.80 45.27
CA SER A 5 0.43 56.83 44.17
C SER A 5 1.45 55.67 44.10
N SER A 6 0.97 54.45 44.37
CA SER A 6 1.62 53.17 44.05
C SER A 6 0.53 52.14 43.72
N ARG A 7 -0.02 52.20 42.50
CA ARG A 7 0.23 51.24 41.40
C ARG A 7 0.27 49.76 41.83
N HIS A 8 -0.89 49.11 41.76
CA HIS A 8 -1.02 47.67 41.51
C HIS A 8 -0.24 47.28 40.25
N ARG A 9 0.69 46.33 40.38
CA ARG A 9 1.32 45.65 39.24
C ARG A 9 0.36 44.56 38.74
N GLY A 10 -0.30 44.82 37.62
CA GLY A 10 -0.86 43.78 36.77
C GLY A 10 0.28 43.00 36.12
N GLY A 11 0.28 41.68 36.28
CA GLY A 11 1.12 40.79 35.49
C GLY A 11 0.56 40.67 34.06
N PRO A 12 1.40 40.50 33.03
CA PRO A 12 0.91 40.25 31.69
C PRO A 12 0.40 38.81 31.60
N ALA A 13 -0.90 38.65 31.39
CA ALA A 13 -1.46 37.40 30.89
C ALA A 13 -1.04 37.24 29.43
N THR A 14 -0.18 36.27 29.15
CA THR A 14 0.15 35.80 27.80
C THR A 14 -1.10 35.18 27.18
N PRO A 15 -1.58 35.65 26.01
CA PRO A 15 -2.59 34.90 25.29
C PRO A 15 -1.91 33.71 24.61
N GLU A 16 -2.28 32.51 25.05
CA GLU A 16 -2.05 31.25 24.34
C GLU A 16 -2.40 31.43 22.85
N ARG A 17 -1.41 31.21 21.98
CA ARG A 17 -1.65 30.99 20.57
C ARG A 17 -2.50 29.72 20.43
N ARG A 18 -3.80 29.88 20.19
CA ARG A 18 -4.61 28.82 19.61
C ARG A 18 -4.12 28.61 18.18
N SER A 19 -3.28 27.60 18.00
CA SER A 19 -3.04 26.99 16.70
C SER A 19 -4.32 26.29 16.28
N THR A 20 -5.23 27.03 15.65
CA THR A 20 -6.29 26.43 14.86
C THR A 20 -5.63 25.79 13.64
N GLY A 21 -5.10 24.58 13.83
CA GLY A 21 -4.70 23.71 12.75
C GLY A 21 -5.94 23.44 11.92
N ALA A 22 -6.10 24.19 10.85
CA ALA A 22 -7.02 23.85 9.78
C ALA A 22 -6.69 22.41 9.39
N ARG A 23 -7.59 21.49 9.71
CA ARG A 23 -7.52 20.11 9.24
C ARG A 23 -7.58 20.23 7.72
N HIS A 24 -6.42 20.11 7.09
CA HIS A 24 -6.33 19.90 5.65
C HIS A 24 -7.27 18.74 5.36
N PRO A 25 -8.25 18.89 4.43
CA PRO A 25 -9.12 17.77 4.11
C PRO A 25 -8.20 16.64 3.66
N LEU A 26 -8.21 15.54 4.42
CA LEU A 26 -7.58 14.30 4.01
C LEU A 26 -8.02 14.10 2.56
N ARG A 27 -7.07 14.07 1.63
CA ARG A 27 -7.31 13.82 0.22
C ARG A 27 -8.29 12.65 0.15
N ARG A 28 -9.54 12.95 -0.22
CA ARG A 28 -10.57 11.94 -0.41
C ARG A 28 -9.99 11.04 -1.50
N CYS A 29 -9.70 9.78 -1.17
CA CYS A 29 -9.47 8.80 -2.22
C CYS A 29 -10.71 8.86 -3.10
N SER A 30 -10.57 9.39 -4.31
CA SER A 30 -11.60 9.32 -5.32
C SER A 30 -11.95 7.85 -5.43
N ALA A 31 -13.21 7.48 -5.16
CA ALA A 31 -13.63 6.10 -5.31
C ALA A 31 -13.43 5.75 -6.79
N VAL A 32 -12.48 4.85 -7.07
CA VAL A 32 -12.27 4.31 -8.41
C VAL A 32 -13.58 3.61 -8.79
N SER A 33 -14.22 4.10 -9.86
CA SER A 33 -15.37 3.42 -10.46
C SER A 33 -14.85 2.31 -11.36
N SER A 34 -15.56 1.17 -11.41
CA SER A 34 -15.26 0.14 -12.39
C SER A 34 -15.25 0.73 -13.81
N GLY A 35 -14.27 0.35 -14.61
CA GLY A 35 -14.12 0.80 -16.00
C GLY A 35 -13.38 2.13 -16.20
N ASP A 36 -12.78 2.71 -15.15
CA ASP A 36 -11.83 3.82 -15.29
C ASP A 36 -10.60 3.36 -16.12
N PRO A 37 -10.22 4.04 -17.22
CA PRO A 37 -9.01 3.72 -17.97
C PRO A 37 -7.73 3.63 -17.11
N ARG A 38 -7.69 4.34 -15.97
CA ARG A 38 -6.61 4.22 -15.00
C ARG A 38 -6.63 2.89 -14.27
N GLU A 39 -7.79 2.42 -13.82
CA GLU A 39 -7.93 1.11 -13.16
C GLU A 39 -7.43 0.00 -14.08
N ARG A 40 -7.83 0.03 -15.36
CA ARG A 40 -7.35 -0.94 -16.36
C ARG A 40 -5.83 -0.98 -16.44
N ARG A 41 -5.17 0.19 -16.52
CA ARG A 41 -3.69 0.26 -16.55
C ARG A 41 -3.05 -0.31 -15.29
N TYR A 42 -3.68 -0.13 -14.13
CA TYR A 42 -3.16 -0.72 -12.89
C TYR A 42 -3.38 -2.23 -12.82
N LEU A 43 -4.49 -2.74 -13.37
CA LEU A 43 -4.69 -4.18 -13.54
C LEU A 43 -3.63 -4.78 -14.48
N GLU A 44 -3.38 -4.16 -15.64
CA GLU A 44 -2.28 -4.55 -16.55
C GLU A 44 -0.93 -4.53 -15.83
N TYR A 45 -0.63 -3.47 -15.09
CA TYR A 45 0.59 -3.36 -14.29
C TYR A 45 0.73 -4.46 -13.24
N ILE A 46 -0.35 -4.84 -12.55
CA ILE A 46 -0.35 -5.94 -11.58
C ILE A 46 -0.05 -7.25 -12.28
N GLY A 47 -0.73 -7.55 -13.40
CA GLY A 47 -0.51 -8.77 -14.18
C GLY A 47 0.95 -8.89 -14.66
N ASP A 48 1.47 -7.86 -15.32
CA ASP A 48 2.85 -7.82 -15.78
C ASP A 48 3.86 -7.92 -14.62
N SER A 49 3.52 -7.39 -13.45
CA SER A 49 4.34 -7.48 -12.24
C SER A 49 4.39 -8.90 -11.69
N ILE A 50 3.27 -9.63 -11.69
CA ILE A 50 3.21 -11.03 -11.27
C ILE A 50 4.01 -11.91 -12.23
N GLU A 51 3.86 -11.72 -13.53
CA GLU A 51 4.60 -12.48 -14.55
C GLU A 51 6.11 -12.25 -14.46
N ARG A 52 6.54 -11.00 -14.25
CA ARG A 52 7.95 -10.70 -13.98
C ARG A 52 8.42 -11.41 -12.72
N LEU A 53 7.64 -11.36 -11.64
CA LEU A 53 7.98 -12.03 -10.38
C LEU A 53 8.23 -13.52 -10.61
N ARG A 54 7.34 -14.20 -11.33
CA ARG A 54 7.49 -15.61 -11.68
C ARG A 54 8.75 -15.89 -12.50
N ALA A 55 9.08 -15.02 -13.46
CA ALA A 55 10.22 -15.21 -14.35
C ALA A 55 11.59 -15.19 -13.64
N TYR A 56 11.71 -14.50 -12.49
CA TYR A 56 12.94 -14.48 -11.70
C TYR A 56 12.81 -15.14 -10.33
N SER A 57 11.67 -15.79 -10.05
CA SER A 57 11.51 -16.51 -8.78
C SER A 57 12.36 -17.78 -8.78
N PRO A 58 13.11 -18.04 -7.70
CA PRO A 58 13.76 -19.32 -7.50
C PRO A 58 12.77 -20.48 -7.53
N ALA A 59 13.24 -21.70 -7.79
CA ALA A 59 12.35 -22.87 -7.90
C ALA A 59 11.96 -23.42 -6.52
N THR A 60 12.78 -23.16 -5.50
CA THR A 60 12.56 -23.65 -4.13
C THR A 60 12.75 -22.56 -3.09
N LEU A 61 12.16 -22.78 -1.91
CA LEU A 61 12.35 -21.91 -0.75
C LEU A 61 13.84 -21.81 -0.36
N GLN A 62 14.58 -22.90 -0.45
CA GLN A 62 15.99 -22.97 -0.07
C GLN A 62 16.86 -22.11 -1.00
N GLU A 63 16.59 -22.15 -2.31
CA GLU A 63 17.26 -21.27 -3.27
C GLU A 63 16.89 -19.80 -3.01
N PHE A 64 15.64 -19.52 -2.70
CA PHE A 64 15.20 -18.17 -2.30
C PHE A 64 15.90 -17.66 -1.04
N LEU A 65 15.99 -18.47 0.01
CA LEU A 65 16.69 -18.11 1.24
C LEU A 65 18.20 -17.89 1.04
N ALA A 66 18.78 -18.50 0.00
CA ALA A 66 20.19 -18.35 -0.36
C ALA A 66 20.46 -17.19 -1.34
N ASP A 67 19.44 -16.53 -1.88
CA ASP A 67 19.57 -15.47 -2.88
C ASP A 67 19.03 -14.11 -2.37
N PRO A 68 19.90 -13.25 -1.81
CA PRO A 68 19.51 -11.91 -1.35
C PRO A 68 18.95 -11.01 -2.47
N VAL A 69 19.39 -11.22 -3.73
CA VAL A 69 18.91 -10.42 -4.86
C VAL A 69 17.47 -10.80 -5.19
N ALA A 70 17.15 -12.10 -5.19
CA ALA A 70 15.78 -12.58 -5.33
C ALA A 70 14.89 -12.07 -4.19
N GLN A 71 15.39 -12.11 -2.94
CA GLN A 71 14.69 -11.57 -1.77
C GLN A 71 14.32 -10.09 -1.98
N ASP A 72 15.29 -9.25 -2.31
CA ASP A 72 15.05 -7.82 -2.56
C ASP A 72 14.07 -7.58 -3.71
N ALA A 73 14.27 -8.28 -4.83
CA ALA A 73 13.44 -8.13 -6.03
C ALA A 73 11.99 -8.57 -5.79
N MET A 74 11.79 -9.70 -5.10
CA MET A 74 10.46 -10.23 -4.77
C MET A 74 9.76 -9.33 -3.75
N VAL A 75 10.45 -8.89 -2.69
CA VAL A 75 9.90 -7.99 -1.68
C VAL A 75 9.47 -6.65 -2.31
N TRP A 76 10.32 -6.05 -3.15
CA TRP A 76 9.97 -4.80 -3.84
C TRP A 76 8.73 -4.98 -4.73
N ARG A 77 8.70 -6.06 -5.51
CA ARG A 77 7.60 -6.35 -6.43
C ARG A 77 6.27 -6.60 -5.71
N LEU A 78 6.30 -7.33 -4.60
CA LEU A 78 5.11 -7.52 -3.76
C LEU A 78 4.60 -6.20 -3.20
N GLN A 79 5.49 -5.28 -2.78
CA GLN A 79 5.07 -3.95 -2.31
C GLN A 79 4.35 -3.15 -3.40
N THR A 80 4.86 -3.16 -4.63
CA THR A 80 4.22 -2.41 -5.72
C THR A 80 2.90 -3.03 -6.15
N ILE A 81 2.79 -4.36 -6.16
CA ILE A 81 1.52 -5.08 -6.38
C ILE A 81 0.51 -4.72 -5.28
N ALA A 82 0.93 -4.76 -4.01
CA ALA A 82 0.09 -4.44 -2.85
C ALA A 82 -0.46 -3.00 -2.91
N ASP A 83 0.39 -2.03 -3.27
CA ASP A 83 -0.02 -0.63 -3.37
C ASP A 83 -1.01 -0.41 -4.53
N ALA A 84 -0.73 -1.00 -5.69
CA ALA A 84 -1.64 -0.95 -6.84
C ALA A 84 -3.01 -1.58 -6.53
N ALA A 85 -3.01 -2.79 -5.96
CA ALA A 85 -4.23 -3.50 -5.58
C ALA A 85 -5.06 -2.74 -4.53
N ARG A 86 -4.40 -2.06 -3.58
CA ARG A 86 -5.09 -1.30 -2.54
C ARG A 86 -5.70 -0.01 -3.05
N ASN A 87 -4.93 0.77 -3.82
CA ASN A 87 -5.26 2.16 -4.12
C ASN A 87 -5.98 2.34 -5.45
N HIS A 88 -5.84 1.39 -6.39
CA HIS A 88 -6.26 1.59 -7.77
C HIS A 88 -7.24 0.54 -8.29
N VAL A 89 -7.40 -0.58 -7.60
CA VAL A 89 -8.48 -1.53 -7.88
C VAL A 89 -9.73 -1.13 -7.09
N SER A 90 -10.85 -0.97 -7.76
CA SER A 90 -12.15 -0.62 -7.19
C SER A 90 -12.71 -1.71 -6.30
N GLU A 91 -13.59 -1.33 -5.37
CA GLU A 91 -14.30 -2.30 -4.53
C GLU A 91 -15.26 -3.19 -5.33
N GLU A 92 -15.69 -2.75 -6.52
CA GLU A 92 -16.53 -3.53 -7.41
C GLU A 92 -15.77 -4.71 -8.02
N VAL A 93 -14.57 -4.48 -8.56
CA VAL A 93 -13.66 -5.54 -9.01
C VAL A 93 -13.36 -6.49 -7.86
N LYS A 94 -12.99 -5.96 -6.68
CA LYS A 94 -12.69 -6.82 -5.51
C LYS A 94 -13.87 -7.70 -5.10
N ARG A 95 -15.11 -7.18 -5.18
CA ARG A 95 -16.34 -7.92 -4.86
C ARG A 95 -16.64 -9.01 -5.89
N ARG A 96 -16.32 -8.80 -7.18
CA ARG A 96 -16.47 -9.83 -8.23
C ARG A 96 -15.48 -10.98 -8.09
N HIS A 97 -14.34 -10.74 -7.42
CA HIS A 97 -13.29 -11.73 -7.22
C HIS A 97 -13.05 -12.06 -5.73
N PRO A 98 -14.02 -12.69 -5.02
CA PRO A 98 -13.90 -13.01 -3.60
C PRO A 98 -12.89 -14.11 -3.29
N GLN A 99 -12.48 -14.91 -4.29
CA GLN A 99 -11.41 -15.90 -4.16
C GLN A 99 -10.04 -15.26 -3.89
N VAL A 100 -9.86 -14.01 -4.29
CA VAL A 100 -8.63 -13.26 -4.01
C VAL A 100 -8.68 -12.76 -2.57
N ARG A 101 -7.68 -13.13 -1.78
CA ARG A 101 -7.52 -12.62 -0.41
C ARG A 101 -6.97 -11.18 -0.45
N TRP A 102 -7.76 -10.22 -0.92
CA TRP A 102 -7.33 -8.82 -1.12
C TRP A 102 -6.65 -8.22 0.11
N ARG A 103 -7.19 -8.47 1.30
CA ARG A 103 -6.60 -8.05 2.58
C ARG A 103 -5.20 -8.63 2.83
N ALA A 104 -4.96 -9.88 2.43
CA ALA A 104 -3.64 -10.49 2.53
C ALA A 104 -2.68 -9.86 1.51
N VAL A 105 -3.13 -9.67 0.26
CA VAL A 105 -2.34 -9.04 -0.81
C VAL A 105 -1.81 -7.67 -0.39
N TYR A 106 -2.67 -6.76 0.06
CA TYR A 106 -2.19 -5.44 0.51
C TYR A 106 -1.70 -5.40 1.96
N GLY A 107 -1.98 -6.43 2.75
CA GLY A 107 -1.47 -6.58 4.11
C GLY A 107 0.04 -6.69 4.16
N PHE A 108 0.66 -7.20 3.09
CA PHE A 108 2.11 -7.29 2.93
C PHE A 108 2.84 -5.95 3.16
N ARG A 109 2.23 -4.82 2.78
CA ARG A 109 2.82 -3.49 2.98
C ARG A 109 3.13 -3.20 4.45
N ASN A 110 2.32 -3.71 5.38
CA ASN A 110 2.56 -3.53 6.81
C ASN A 110 3.76 -4.36 7.29
N ILE A 111 3.92 -5.56 6.75
CA ILE A 111 5.04 -6.45 7.07
C ILE A 111 6.36 -5.86 6.54
N ALA A 112 6.35 -5.34 5.31
CA ALA A 112 7.51 -4.69 4.70
C ALA A 112 7.95 -3.41 5.45
N ALA A 113 7.00 -2.67 6.01
CA ALA A 113 7.27 -1.41 6.71
C ALA A 113 7.86 -1.58 8.12
N HIS A 114 7.79 -2.78 8.73
CA HIS A 114 8.27 -3.03 10.10
C HIS A 114 9.76 -3.42 10.20
N GLY A 115 10.49 -3.28 9.09
CA GLY A 115 11.94 -3.44 9.04
C GLY A 115 12.36 -4.74 8.36
N TYR A 116 13.11 -4.59 7.27
CA TYR A 116 13.69 -5.68 6.49
C TYR A 116 14.52 -6.66 7.33
N ALA A 117 15.17 -6.17 8.40
CA ALA A 117 15.97 -6.97 9.33
C ALA A 117 15.17 -8.01 10.15
N GLY A 118 13.83 -7.93 10.16
CA GLY A 118 12.95 -8.89 10.84
C GLY A 118 11.85 -9.47 9.94
N MET A 119 12.02 -9.35 8.61
CA MET A 119 11.03 -9.85 7.66
C MET A 119 10.99 -11.37 7.68
N ASN A 120 9.79 -11.94 7.84
CA ASN A 120 9.59 -13.37 7.69
C ASN A 120 9.64 -13.73 6.20
N LEU A 121 10.78 -14.24 5.73
CA LEU A 121 11.00 -14.65 4.35
C LEU A 121 10.13 -15.85 3.95
N ASP A 122 9.77 -16.74 4.89
CA ASP A 122 8.83 -17.82 4.61
C ASP A 122 7.45 -17.28 4.23
N LEU A 123 7.01 -16.18 4.86
CA LEU A 123 5.76 -15.50 4.51
C LEU A 123 5.84 -14.80 3.15
N VAL A 124 6.99 -14.22 2.80
CA VAL A 124 7.21 -13.66 1.45
C VAL A 124 7.04 -14.75 0.41
N TRP A 125 7.67 -15.90 0.64
CA TRP A 125 7.60 -17.07 -0.22
C TRP A 125 6.15 -17.59 -0.33
N GLU A 126 5.45 -17.78 0.78
CA GLU A 126 4.03 -18.20 0.81
C GLU A 126 3.14 -17.26 -0.02
N ILE A 127 3.30 -15.95 0.12
CA ILE A 127 2.50 -14.99 -0.65
C ILE A 127 2.74 -15.16 -2.14
N VAL A 128 4.01 -15.32 -2.55
CA VAL A 128 4.38 -15.51 -3.94
C VAL A 128 3.79 -16.79 -4.52
N THR A 129 3.91 -17.91 -3.80
CA THR A 129 3.49 -19.22 -4.32
C THR A 129 1.98 -19.44 -4.23
N GLU A 130 1.32 -18.95 -3.17
CA GLU A 130 -0.08 -19.28 -2.86
C GLU A 130 -1.08 -18.17 -3.19
N HIS A 131 -0.67 -16.90 -3.22
CA HIS A 131 -1.62 -15.78 -3.28
C HIS A 131 -1.58 -14.99 -4.58
N LEU A 132 -0.48 -15.05 -5.33
CA LEU A 132 -0.38 -14.34 -6.60
C LEU A 132 -1.14 -15.02 -7.74
N ALA A 133 -1.28 -16.35 -7.72
CA ALA A 133 -2.03 -17.07 -8.76
C ALA A 133 -3.51 -16.65 -8.82
N PRO A 134 -4.29 -16.69 -7.72
CA PRO A 134 -5.67 -16.20 -7.75
C PRO A 134 -5.80 -14.72 -8.13
N LEU A 135 -4.81 -13.89 -7.76
CA LEU A 135 -4.78 -12.48 -8.11
C LEU A 135 -4.58 -12.28 -9.62
N LEU A 136 -3.70 -13.06 -10.24
CA LEU A 136 -3.49 -13.02 -11.68
C LEU A 136 -4.76 -13.44 -12.42
N ASP A 137 -5.39 -14.55 -12.03
CA ASP A 137 -6.63 -15.03 -12.65
C ASP A 137 -7.73 -13.96 -12.60
N ALA A 138 -7.82 -13.22 -11.49
CA ALA A 138 -8.76 -12.11 -11.35
C ALA A 138 -8.42 -10.93 -12.27
N VAL A 139 -7.13 -10.57 -12.38
CA VAL A 139 -6.67 -9.51 -13.27
C VAL A 139 -6.97 -9.87 -14.74
N GLU A 140 -6.66 -11.09 -15.16
CA GLU A 140 -6.89 -11.55 -16.53
C GLU A 140 -8.38 -11.58 -16.88
N ALA A 141 -9.22 -12.04 -15.95
CA ALA A 141 -10.68 -12.03 -16.11
C ALA A 141 -11.23 -10.61 -16.30
N GLU A 142 -10.68 -9.61 -15.61
CA GLU A 142 -11.09 -8.21 -15.71
C GLU A 142 -10.57 -7.51 -16.96
N LEU A 143 -9.38 -7.88 -17.43
CA LEU A 143 -8.79 -7.32 -18.64
C LEU A 143 -9.44 -7.87 -19.92
N GLY A 144 -10.02 -9.07 -19.83
CA GLY A 144 -10.51 -9.85 -20.98
C GLY A 144 -9.36 -10.40 -21.83
N PRO A 145 -9.67 -11.19 -22.88
CA PRO A 145 -8.65 -11.60 -23.84
C PRO A 145 -7.94 -10.36 -24.37
N ARG A 146 -6.59 -10.36 -24.33
CA ARG A 146 -5.79 -9.30 -24.94
C ARG A 146 -6.10 -9.34 -26.43
N GLY A 147 -6.92 -8.41 -26.89
CA GLY A 147 -7.32 -8.32 -28.28
C GLY A 147 -6.08 -8.28 -29.17
N ASP A 148 -6.05 -9.23 -30.09
CA ASP A 148 -5.03 -9.52 -31.10
C ASP A 148 -4.72 -8.31 -32.01
#